data_AF-A0A654DFE7-F1
#
_entry.id   AF-A0A654DFE7-F1
#
_cell.length_a   1.000
_cell.length_b   1.000
_cell.length_c   1.000
_cell.angle_alpha   90.00
_cell.angle_beta   90.00
_cell.angle_gamma   90.00
#
_symmetry.space_group_name_H-M   'P 1'
#
loop_
_entity.id
_entity.type
_entity.pdbx_description
1 polymer ?
#
loop_
_entity_poly.entity_id
_entity_poly.type
_entity_poly.pdbx_seq_one_letter_code
_entity_poly.pdbx_strand_id
1 'polypeptide(L)'
;MATQVTRSLHPLPFEHLEPKRFEDLVRQLAYDFRAWRSLEATGRAGSDDGFDARGNEIVASGEHIEVENQDGDGEPATTFDRLWLIQCKRERSIGPTKMIAHLEAIAAESFDGLYGFIFAAACDFSKATRDVCRNWCRERGVQEIHIWGKAEIEDQLYQPKNDNLLFAYFGISLQMRKQSLTTQLRRTTTLKRKIQRHLADEGWPGKPFILRDPSDARYPDPGGKPLADSDCLWRSWFAKGVGIHGLRVLLRCHHGYVNHQTGAWDMASALDRAIPYETEQLWPPRQRDAEASADVITRWTQLPRANQGFLMFVGWLPYEEILEIDEVGDDVSELPTVYARFRNGTPPFLMHCDIVWEASGYRQTTPWRRKGHVRLFEPEFRDEDWERPWAERNSVGLSEIPYALPEADADPA
;
A
#
# COMPACT_ATOMS: atom_id res chain seq x y z
N MET A 1 -12.16 20.08 11.61
CA MET A 1 -10.70 20.03 11.37
C MET A 1 -10.47 19.97 9.88
N ALA A 2 -9.60 20.86 9.38
CA ALA A 2 -9.42 21.13 7.97
C ALA A 2 -8.89 19.92 7.20
N THR A 3 -9.48 19.72 6.02
CA THR A 3 -9.13 18.74 4.99
C THR A 3 -7.65 18.88 4.63
N GLN A 4 -6.90 17.80 4.85
CA GLN A 4 -5.46 17.75 4.60
C GLN A 4 -5.21 17.87 3.09
N VAL A 5 -4.47 18.92 2.73
CA VAL A 5 -4.11 19.30 1.36
C VAL A 5 -3.50 18.10 0.63
N THR A 6 -4.06 17.77 -0.52
CA THR A 6 -3.53 16.80 -1.49
C THR A 6 -2.08 17.15 -1.77
N ARG A 7 -1.17 16.24 -1.42
CA ARG A 7 0.28 16.36 -1.63
C ARG A 7 0.54 16.84 -3.07
N SER A 8 0.94 18.10 -3.24
CA SER A 8 1.26 18.69 -4.55
C SER A 8 2.33 17.83 -5.19
N LEU A 9 2.08 17.38 -6.42
CA LEU A 9 3.09 16.71 -7.22
C LEU A 9 4.25 17.69 -7.38
N HIS A 10 5.49 17.22 -7.16
CA HIS A 10 6.66 18.06 -7.36
C HIS A 10 6.67 18.56 -8.82
N PRO A 11 7.09 19.82 -9.08
CA PRO A 11 7.22 20.33 -10.44
C PRO A 11 8.06 19.39 -11.31
N LEU A 12 7.67 19.22 -12.58
CA LEU A 12 8.39 18.35 -13.49
C LEU A 12 9.75 19.00 -13.83
N PRO A 13 10.86 18.24 -13.75
CA PRO A 13 12.19 18.79 -13.95
C PRO A 13 12.57 18.78 -15.44
N PHE A 14 11.92 19.64 -16.24
CA PHE A 14 12.20 19.77 -17.69
C PHE A 14 13.67 20.09 -17.99
N GLU A 15 14.39 20.72 -17.06
CA GLU A 15 15.82 21.01 -17.15
C GLU A 15 16.71 19.77 -17.21
N HIS A 16 16.21 18.59 -16.82
CA HIS A 16 16.93 17.32 -16.93
C HIS A 16 16.70 16.61 -18.27
N LEU A 17 15.73 17.06 -19.07
CA LEU A 17 15.56 16.54 -20.42
C LEU A 17 16.64 17.10 -21.34
N GLU A 18 17.17 16.27 -22.23
CA GLU A 18 17.99 16.75 -23.35
C GLU A 18 17.16 17.70 -24.24
N PRO A 19 17.76 18.73 -24.85
CA PRO A 19 17.04 19.71 -25.68
C PRO A 19 16.11 19.08 -26.72
N LYS A 20 16.62 18.08 -27.46
CA LYS A 20 15.86 17.34 -28.47
C LYS A 20 14.69 16.53 -27.88
N ARG A 21 14.85 16.01 -26.66
CA ARG A 21 13.77 15.29 -25.97
C ARG A 21 12.68 16.25 -25.50
N PHE A 22 13.02 17.49 -25.15
CA PHE A 22 12.03 18.53 -24.84
C PHE A 22 11.24 18.94 -26.10
N GLU A 23 11.92 19.13 -27.24
CA GLU A 23 11.27 19.38 -28.53
C GLU A 23 10.30 18.24 -28.92
N ASP A 24 10.74 16.98 -28.78
CA ASP A 24 9.90 15.82 -29.07
C ASP A 24 8.69 15.72 -28.12
N LEU A 25 8.86 16.07 -26.85
CA LEU A 25 7.77 16.12 -25.87
C LEU A 25 6.71 17.15 -26.26
N VAL A 26 7.13 18.37 -26.58
CA VAL A 26 6.23 19.46 -27.00
C VAL A 26 5.50 19.09 -28.28
N ARG A 27 6.22 18.53 -29.27
CA ARG A 27 5.60 18.06 -30.52
C ARG A 27 4.60 16.94 -30.27
N GLN A 28 4.88 16.03 -29.34
CA GLN A 28 3.95 14.95 -28.98
C GLN A 28 2.69 15.48 -28.30
N LEU A 29 2.82 16.49 -27.43
CA LEU A 29 1.66 17.20 -26.87
C LEU A 29 0.86 17.92 -27.95
N ALA A 30 1.53 18.47 -28.96
CA ALA A 30 0.87 19.17 -30.05
C ALA A 30 0.00 18.27 -30.93
N TYR A 31 0.23 16.95 -31.01
CA TYR A 31 -0.62 16.05 -31.83
C TYR A 31 -2.12 16.16 -31.50
N ASP A 32 -2.44 16.36 -30.23
CA ASP A 32 -3.82 16.49 -29.74
C ASP A 32 -4.34 17.94 -29.77
N PHE A 33 -3.50 18.89 -30.14
CA PHE A 33 -3.85 20.31 -30.10
C PHE A 33 -4.72 20.75 -31.28
N ARG A 34 -4.52 20.13 -32.46
CA ARG A 34 -5.25 20.38 -33.71
C ARG A 34 -5.38 19.11 -34.55
N ALA A 35 -6.27 19.12 -35.53
CA ALA A 35 -6.40 18.06 -36.53
C ALA A 35 -5.31 18.24 -37.61
N TRP A 36 -4.12 17.69 -37.38
CA TRP A 36 -3.00 17.82 -38.30
C TRP A 36 -3.13 16.90 -39.51
N ARG A 37 -2.86 17.43 -40.72
CA ARG A 37 -2.52 16.63 -41.91
C ARG A 37 -1.11 16.08 -41.79
N SER A 38 -0.17 16.96 -41.43
CA SER A 38 1.22 16.61 -41.14
C SER A 38 1.76 17.47 -40.00
N LEU A 39 2.64 16.88 -39.19
CA LEU A 39 3.39 17.57 -38.15
C LEU A 39 4.84 17.05 -38.18
N GLU A 40 5.72 17.86 -38.74
CA GLU A 40 7.08 17.50 -39.12
C GLU A 40 8.11 18.10 -38.15
N ALA A 41 9.11 17.31 -37.76
CA ALA A 41 10.22 17.77 -36.91
C ALA A 41 11.32 18.34 -37.80
N THR A 42 11.37 19.66 -37.94
CA THR A 42 12.32 20.36 -38.81
C THR A 42 13.67 20.60 -38.13
N GLY A 43 13.70 20.68 -36.79
CA GLY A 43 14.93 20.88 -36.01
C GLY A 43 15.94 19.72 -36.05
N ARG A 44 15.58 18.53 -36.55
CA ARG A 44 16.49 17.36 -36.61
C ARG A 44 17.45 17.37 -37.81
N ALA A 45 17.13 18.09 -38.88
CA ALA A 45 17.85 18.02 -40.16
C ALA A 45 19.00 19.04 -40.31
N GLY A 46 19.22 19.91 -39.33
CA GLY A 46 20.34 20.87 -39.33
C GLY A 46 20.17 22.07 -40.27
N SER A 47 18.98 22.29 -40.84
CA SER A 47 18.58 23.55 -41.48
C SER A 47 18.10 24.51 -40.39
N ASP A 48 18.83 25.59 -40.17
CA ASP A 48 18.69 26.49 -39.01
C ASP A 48 17.64 27.58 -39.27
N ASP A 49 16.50 27.23 -39.88
CA ASP A 49 15.41 28.18 -40.20
C ASP A 49 14.72 28.78 -38.94
N GLY A 50 15.24 28.41 -37.77
CA GLY A 50 14.93 29.01 -36.49
C GLY A 50 13.71 28.44 -35.79
N PHE A 51 13.11 27.34 -36.29
CA PHE A 51 11.94 26.65 -35.71
C PHE A 51 12.09 25.12 -35.63
N ASP A 52 11.46 24.51 -34.61
CA ASP A 52 11.69 23.09 -34.27
C ASP A 52 10.69 22.12 -34.92
N ALA A 53 9.46 22.57 -35.18
CA ALA A 53 8.48 21.79 -35.92
C ALA A 53 7.54 22.66 -36.77
N ARG A 54 6.99 22.05 -37.83
CA ARG A 54 6.03 22.64 -38.76
C ARG A 54 4.79 21.76 -38.87
N GLY A 55 3.61 22.34 -38.80
CA GLY A 55 2.33 21.63 -38.88
C GLY A 55 1.43 22.19 -39.98
N ASN A 56 0.71 21.32 -40.68
CA ASN A 56 -0.39 21.69 -41.58
C ASN A 56 -1.68 21.21 -40.95
N GLU A 57 -2.52 22.12 -40.46
CA GLU A 57 -3.83 21.83 -39.87
C GLU A 57 -4.88 21.69 -40.97
N ILE A 58 -5.71 20.66 -40.89
CA ILE A 58 -6.86 20.44 -41.78
C ILE A 58 -8.02 21.30 -41.30
N VAL A 59 -8.51 22.19 -42.17
CA VAL A 59 -9.75 22.94 -41.91
C VAL A 59 -10.76 22.64 -42.99
N ALA A 60 -11.91 22.10 -42.59
CA ALA A 60 -13.07 22.01 -43.46
C ALA A 60 -13.60 23.44 -43.71
N SER A 61 -13.75 23.83 -44.98
CA SER A 61 -14.39 25.08 -45.34
C SER A 61 -15.87 25.08 -44.91
N GLY A 62 -16.20 25.88 -43.91
CA GLY A 62 -17.51 26.50 -43.63
C GLY A 62 -18.80 25.68 -43.83
N GLU A 63 -19.45 25.37 -42.71
CA GLU A 63 -20.89 25.54 -42.47
C GLU A 63 -21.85 25.31 -43.65
N HIS A 64 -22.22 24.04 -43.89
CA HIS A 64 -23.57 23.79 -44.33
C HIS A 64 -24.49 23.91 -43.12
N ILE A 65 -25.23 25.02 -43.02
CA ILE A 65 -26.55 24.97 -42.39
C ILE A 65 -27.29 23.87 -43.16
N GLU A 66 -27.57 22.76 -42.51
CA GLU A 66 -28.43 21.70 -43.04
C GLU A 66 -29.82 22.31 -43.26
N VAL A 67 -30.04 22.90 -44.43
CA VAL A 67 -31.38 22.99 -44.99
C VAL A 67 -31.52 21.70 -45.77
N GLU A 68 -32.23 20.74 -45.19
CA GLU A 68 -32.69 19.53 -45.86
C GLU A 68 -33.37 19.92 -47.18
N ASN A 69 -32.66 19.79 -48.28
CA ASN A 69 -33.27 19.63 -49.58
C ASN A 69 -32.55 18.49 -50.28
N GLN A 70 -33.32 17.41 -50.48
CA GLN A 70 -32.95 16.25 -51.25
C GLN A 70 -32.67 16.65 -52.71
N ASP A 71 -31.71 15.94 -53.29
CA ASP A 71 -31.34 15.84 -54.71
C ASP A 71 -30.38 16.92 -55.27
N GLY A 72 -29.12 16.51 -55.42
CA GLY A 72 -28.13 17.17 -56.28
C GLY A 72 -26.69 16.81 -55.91
N ASP A 73 -25.90 16.31 -56.88
CA ASP A 73 -24.46 16.02 -56.78
C ASP A 73 -23.71 17.09 -55.97
N GLY A 74 -23.28 16.74 -54.75
CA GLY A 74 -22.50 17.63 -53.90
C GLY A 74 -21.05 17.69 -54.37
N GLU A 75 -20.58 18.89 -54.76
CA GLU A 75 -19.16 19.13 -55.01
C GLU A 75 -18.31 18.77 -53.77
N PRO A 76 -17.11 18.19 -53.95
CA PRO A 76 -16.26 17.82 -52.82
C PRO A 76 -15.87 19.06 -52.01
N ALA A 77 -16.13 19.02 -50.70
CA ALA A 77 -15.76 20.08 -49.77
C ALA A 77 -14.29 20.47 -49.94
N THR A 78 -14.03 21.76 -50.23
CA THR A 78 -12.69 22.28 -50.43
C THR A 78 -11.97 22.36 -49.08
N THR A 79 -11.09 21.38 -48.83
CA THR A 79 -10.26 21.37 -47.63
C THR A 79 -9.10 22.34 -47.82
N PHE A 80 -8.95 23.32 -46.93
CA PHE A 80 -7.79 24.22 -46.91
C PHE A 80 -6.91 23.89 -45.71
N ASP A 81 -5.59 23.94 -45.94
CA ASP A 81 -4.61 23.68 -44.89
C ASP A 81 -4.13 25.00 -44.27
N ARG A 82 -4.08 25.06 -42.93
CA ARG A 82 -3.49 26.19 -42.20
C ARG A 82 -2.08 25.85 -41.77
N LEU A 83 -1.13 26.72 -42.08
CA LEU A 83 0.27 26.53 -41.73
C LEU A 83 0.54 26.98 -40.29
N TRP A 84 1.24 26.12 -39.53
CA TRP A 84 1.67 26.36 -38.15
C TRP A 84 3.17 26.14 -37.98
N LEU A 85 3.78 26.95 -37.13
CA LEU A 85 5.17 26.77 -36.68
C LEU A 85 5.23 26.61 -35.16
N ILE A 86 6.15 25.76 -34.70
CA ILE A 86 6.39 25.49 -33.28
C ILE A 86 7.86 25.76 -32.97
N GLN A 87 8.08 26.66 -32.00
CA GLN A 87 9.39 26.90 -31.40
C GLN A 87 9.42 26.38 -29.97
N CYS A 88 10.44 25.60 -29.64
CA CYS A 88 10.74 25.08 -28.32
C CYS A 88 12.01 25.75 -27.78
N LYS A 89 12.00 26.18 -26.52
CA LYS A 89 13.20 26.69 -25.83
C LYS A 89 13.32 26.09 -24.43
N ARG A 90 14.32 25.24 -24.24
CA ARG A 90 14.64 24.62 -22.95
C ARG A 90 15.58 25.52 -22.14
N GLU A 91 15.02 26.61 -21.62
CA GLU A 91 15.76 27.60 -20.82
C GLU A 91 15.13 27.79 -19.43
N ARG A 92 15.91 28.31 -18.48
CA ARG A 92 15.43 28.58 -17.11
C ARG A 92 14.55 29.83 -17.00
N SER A 93 14.75 30.81 -17.88
CA SER A 93 14.02 32.07 -17.86
C SER A 93 14.09 32.78 -19.21
N ILE A 94 12.95 33.23 -19.71
CA ILE A 94 12.85 34.05 -20.93
C ILE A 94 12.09 35.34 -20.58
N GLY A 95 12.79 36.47 -20.66
CA GLY A 95 12.19 37.80 -20.50
C GLY A 95 11.80 38.43 -21.85
N PRO A 96 11.17 39.63 -21.84
CA PRO A 96 10.64 40.27 -23.04
C PRO A 96 11.68 40.49 -24.15
N THR A 97 12.86 41.00 -23.82
CA THR A 97 13.94 41.24 -24.81
C THR A 97 14.42 39.94 -25.44
N LYS A 98 14.56 38.88 -24.64
CA LYS A 98 15.02 37.58 -25.12
C LYS A 98 13.97 36.88 -25.98
N MET A 99 12.70 37.04 -25.64
CA MET A 99 11.58 36.58 -26.47
C MET A 99 11.64 37.19 -27.87
N ILE A 100 11.80 38.52 -27.98
CA ILE A 100 11.95 39.19 -29.28
C ILE A 100 13.15 38.63 -30.03
N ALA A 101 14.31 38.49 -29.39
CA ALA A 101 15.51 37.94 -30.03
C ALA A 101 15.30 36.52 -30.57
N HIS A 102 14.50 35.68 -29.89
CA HIS A 102 14.16 34.36 -30.40
C HIS A 102 13.20 34.42 -31.61
N LEU A 103 12.26 35.35 -31.62
CA LEU A 103 11.33 35.54 -32.73
C LEU A 103 12.04 36.11 -33.98
N GLU A 104 12.99 37.03 -33.79
CA GLU A 104 13.80 37.62 -34.86
C GLU A 104 14.82 36.64 -35.47
N ALA A 105 15.17 35.57 -34.74
CA ALA A 105 16.04 34.52 -35.26
C ALA A 105 15.35 33.59 -36.28
N ILE A 106 14.01 33.63 -36.36
CA ILE A 106 13.25 32.86 -37.34
C ILE A 106 13.30 33.61 -38.68
N ALA A 107 13.60 32.88 -39.77
CA ALA A 107 13.67 33.45 -41.11
C ALA A 107 12.35 34.17 -41.48
N ALA A 108 12.45 35.37 -42.07
CA ALA A 108 11.27 36.20 -42.36
C ALA A 108 10.31 35.51 -43.35
N GLU A 109 10.86 34.72 -44.26
CA GLU A 109 10.17 33.91 -45.25
C GLU A 109 9.27 32.83 -44.59
N SER A 110 9.64 32.37 -43.40
CA SER A 110 8.85 31.38 -42.64
C SER A 110 7.53 31.94 -42.12
N PHE A 111 7.36 33.26 -42.08
CA PHE A 111 6.11 33.91 -41.68
C PHE A 111 5.16 34.15 -42.86
N ASP A 112 5.61 33.97 -44.11
CA ASP A 112 4.75 34.15 -45.27
C ASP A 112 3.67 33.05 -45.32
N GLY A 113 2.40 33.46 -45.34
CA GLY A 113 1.26 32.54 -45.26
C GLY A 113 1.09 31.80 -43.92
N LEU A 114 1.81 32.20 -42.86
CA LEU A 114 1.71 31.57 -41.54
C LEU A 114 0.37 31.90 -40.86
N TYR A 115 -0.42 30.88 -40.54
CA TYR A 115 -1.67 31.06 -39.81
C TYR A 115 -1.41 31.17 -38.30
N GLY A 116 -0.67 30.21 -37.74
CA GLY A 116 -0.53 30.06 -36.31
C GLY A 116 0.88 29.79 -35.82
N PHE A 117 1.18 30.19 -34.58
CA PHE A 117 2.49 30.02 -33.96
C PHE A 117 2.38 29.51 -32.53
N ILE A 118 3.19 28.51 -32.18
CA ILE A 118 3.30 27.97 -30.82
C ILE A 118 4.72 28.22 -30.31
N PHE A 119 4.85 28.97 -29.21
CA PHE A 119 6.11 29.15 -28.49
C PHE A 119 6.06 28.38 -27.17
N ALA A 120 6.84 27.30 -27.07
CA ALA A 120 6.91 26.44 -25.90
C ALA A 120 8.25 26.59 -25.16
N ALA A 121 8.23 26.71 -23.83
CA ALA A 121 9.44 26.77 -23.04
C ALA A 121 9.36 26.04 -21.70
N ALA A 122 10.52 25.59 -21.22
CA ALA A 122 10.68 24.92 -19.93
C ALA A 122 10.61 25.88 -18.71
N CYS A 123 10.22 27.13 -18.92
CA CYS A 123 10.06 28.15 -17.89
C CYS A 123 8.71 28.87 -18.00
N ASP A 124 8.29 29.53 -16.92
CA ASP A 124 7.08 30.36 -16.94
C ASP A 124 7.36 31.74 -17.54
N PHE A 125 6.33 32.30 -18.18
CA PHE A 125 6.39 33.62 -18.80
C PHE A 125 5.62 34.66 -18.00
N SER A 126 6.25 35.81 -17.74
CA SER A 126 5.56 36.97 -17.20
C SER A 126 4.53 37.52 -18.19
N LYS A 127 3.51 38.23 -17.68
CA LYS A 127 2.51 38.91 -18.52
C LYS A 127 3.16 39.81 -19.58
N ALA A 128 4.16 40.61 -19.18
CA ALA A 128 4.88 41.48 -20.10
C ALA A 128 5.55 40.71 -21.26
N THR A 129 6.08 39.52 -20.99
CA THR A 129 6.69 38.68 -22.03
C THR A 129 5.64 38.12 -22.99
N ARG A 130 4.47 37.72 -22.47
CA ARG A 130 3.33 37.27 -23.27
C ARG A 130 2.80 38.37 -24.18
N ASP A 131 2.64 39.58 -23.64
CA ASP A 131 2.12 40.74 -24.37
C ASP A 131 3.06 41.14 -25.53
N VAL A 132 4.38 41.15 -25.28
CA VAL A 132 5.38 41.44 -26.32
C VAL A 132 5.38 40.39 -27.44
N CYS A 133 5.31 39.10 -27.12
CA CYS A 133 5.23 38.03 -28.12
C CYS A 133 3.98 38.18 -29.00
N ARG A 134 2.83 38.48 -28.39
CA ARG A 134 1.56 38.65 -29.10
C ARG A 134 1.58 39.83 -30.06
N ASN A 135 2.08 40.97 -29.60
CA ASN A 135 2.17 42.18 -30.42
C ASN A 135 3.10 41.97 -31.62
N TRP A 136 4.28 41.39 -31.39
CA TRP A 136 5.27 41.14 -32.43
C TRP A 136 4.74 40.24 -33.56
N CYS A 137 4.03 39.17 -33.20
CA CYS A 137 3.45 38.23 -34.17
C CYS A 137 2.25 38.85 -34.92
N ARG A 138 1.42 39.66 -34.24
CA ARG A 138 0.30 40.38 -34.87
C ARG A 138 0.77 41.38 -35.92
N GLU A 139 1.87 42.08 -35.66
CA GLU A 139 2.50 43.01 -36.61
C GLU A 139 2.99 42.31 -37.89
N ARG A 140 3.24 41.00 -37.83
CA ARG A 140 3.68 40.16 -38.96
C ARG A 140 2.58 39.31 -39.57
N GLY A 141 1.32 39.58 -39.22
CA GLY A 141 0.16 38.95 -39.86
C GLY A 141 -0.19 37.54 -39.35
N VAL A 142 0.46 37.05 -38.29
CA VAL A 142 0.11 35.76 -37.66
C VAL A 142 -1.26 35.88 -36.99
N GLN A 143 -2.18 34.98 -37.31
CA GLN A 143 -3.57 35.06 -36.84
C GLN A 143 -3.75 34.46 -35.45
N GLU A 144 -3.05 33.37 -35.13
CA GLU A 144 -3.20 32.67 -33.85
C GLU A 144 -1.84 32.42 -33.16
N ILE A 145 -1.76 32.69 -31.85
CA ILE A 145 -0.50 32.56 -31.09
C ILE A 145 -0.75 31.87 -29.76
N HIS A 146 -0.01 30.79 -29.51
CA HIS A 146 -0.04 30.04 -28.27
C HIS A 146 1.32 30.09 -27.59
N ILE A 147 1.30 30.33 -26.28
CA ILE A 147 2.51 30.37 -25.45
C ILE A 147 2.36 29.29 -24.40
N TRP A 148 3.19 28.25 -24.49
CA TRP A 148 3.20 27.13 -23.55
C TRP A 148 4.40 27.30 -22.61
N GLY A 149 4.15 27.85 -21.42
CA GLY A 149 5.14 27.90 -20.36
C GLY A 149 5.23 26.57 -19.61
N LYS A 150 6.10 26.53 -18.60
CA LYS A 150 6.28 25.36 -17.74
C LYS A 150 4.93 24.89 -17.17
N ALA A 151 4.16 25.80 -16.57
CA ALA A 151 2.87 25.46 -15.98
C ALA A 151 1.88 24.87 -17.02
N GLU A 152 1.74 25.49 -18.20
CA GLU A 152 0.83 24.99 -19.24
C GLU A 152 1.24 23.61 -19.79
N ILE A 153 2.54 23.31 -19.86
CA ILE A 153 3.06 22.00 -20.29
C ILE A 153 2.82 20.95 -19.18
N GLU A 154 3.07 21.29 -17.91
CA GLU A 154 2.77 20.39 -16.78
C GLU A 154 1.29 20.03 -16.71
N ASP A 155 0.41 21.03 -16.81
CA ASP A 155 -1.03 20.83 -16.75
C ASP A 155 -1.51 19.91 -17.89
N GLN A 156 -0.93 20.04 -19.08
CA GLN A 156 -1.22 19.13 -20.19
C GLN A 156 -0.70 17.70 -19.92
N LEU A 157 0.50 17.55 -19.37
CA LEU A 157 1.09 16.24 -19.09
C LEU A 157 0.38 15.46 -17.99
N TYR A 158 -0.22 16.15 -17.02
CA TYR A 158 -1.00 15.51 -15.96
C TYR A 158 -2.42 15.10 -16.40
N GLN A 159 -2.83 15.39 -17.63
CA GLN A 159 -4.09 14.88 -18.16
C GLN A 159 -3.99 13.35 -18.38
N PRO A 160 -5.04 12.56 -18.04
CA PRO A 160 -4.98 11.10 -18.15
C PRO A 160 -4.63 10.55 -19.54
N LYS A 161 -4.94 11.31 -20.60
CA LYS A 161 -4.62 10.94 -21.99
C LYS A 161 -3.12 11.01 -22.31
N ASN A 162 -2.36 11.79 -21.55
CA ASN A 162 -0.92 12.00 -21.73
C ASN A 162 -0.07 11.20 -20.72
N ASP A 163 -0.64 10.21 -20.02
CA ASP A 163 0.07 9.39 -19.02
C ASP A 163 1.25 8.62 -19.65
N ASN A 164 1.13 8.22 -20.92
CA ASN A 164 2.21 7.64 -21.71
C ASN A 164 3.39 8.59 -21.88
N LEU A 165 3.14 9.89 -22.11
CA LEU A 165 4.18 10.92 -22.22
C LEU A 165 4.81 11.18 -20.86
N LEU A 166 4.00 11.31 -19.81
CA LEU A 166 4.49 11.48 -18.45
C LEU A 166 5.42 10.33 -18.03
N PHE A 167 5.07 9.10 -18.39
CA PHE A 167 5.89 7.92 -18.12
C PHE A 167 7.16 7.88 -18.98
N ALA A 168 7.06 8.12 -20.30
CA ALA A 168 8.19 8.01 -21.22
C ALA A 168 9.30 9.06 -20.98
N TYR A 169 8.92 10.25 -20.50
CA TYR A 169 9.86 11.36 -20.29
C TYR A 169 10.28 11.55 -18.83
N PHE A 170 9.41 11.22 -17.86
CA PHE A 170 9.69 11.45 -16.44
C PHE A 170 9.61 10.19 -15.56
N GLY A 171 9.23 9.03 -16.12
CA GLY A 171 9.08 7.78 -15.36
C GLY A 171 7.90 7.78 -14.38
N ILE A 172 6.97 8.73 -14.52
CA ILE A 172 5.80 8.88 -13.65
C ILE A 172 4.56 8.36 -14.39
N SER A 173 3.79 7.45 -13.78
CA SER A 173 2.46 7.04 -14.29
C SER A 173 1.39 7.17 -13.21
N LEU A 174 0.33 7.89 -13.56
CA LEU A 174 -0.89 8.03 -12.77
C LEU A 174 -1.73 6.75 -12.81
N GLN A 175 -1.73 6.01 -13.93
CA GLN A 175 -2.44 4.75 -14.06
C GLN A 175 -1.79 3.62 -13.25
N MET A 176 -0.47 3.50 -13.26
CA MET A 176 0.25 2.49 -12.46
C MET A 176 -0.02 2.63 -10.96
N ARG A 177 -0.15 3.87 -10.46
CA ARG A 177 -0.47 4.14 -9.05
C ARG A 177 -1.92 3.80 -8.67
N LYS A 178 -2.87 3.97 -9.59
CA LYS A 178 -4.26 3.52 -9.37
C LYS A 178 -4.36 1.99 -9.44
N GLN A 179 -3.68 1.37 -10.40
CA GLN A 179 -3.62 -0.09 -10.54
C GLN A 179 -2.98 -0.75 -9.33
N SER A 180 -1.95 -0.14 -8.71
CA SER A 180 -1.31 -0.69 -7.51
C SER A 180 -2.25 -0.69 -6.29
N LEU A 181 -3.06 0.36 -6.09
CA LEU A 181 -4.01 0.43 -4.98
C LEU A 181 -5.17 -0.56 -5.16
N THR A 182 -5.73 -0.65 -6.36
CA THR A 182 -6.79 -1.63 -6.66
C THR A 182 -6.29 -3.06 -6.48
N THR A 183 -5.05 -3.35 -6.91
CA THR A 183 -4.42 -4.66 -6.74
C THR A 183 -4.21 -4.98 -5.25
N GLN A 184 -3.73 -4.01 -4.47
CA GLN A 184 -3.56 -4.17 -3.03
C GLN A 184 -4.90 -4.42 -2.32
N LEU A 185 -5.95 -3.67 -2.64
CA LEU A 185 -7.29 -3.86 -2.07
C LEU A 185 -7.88 -5.23 -2.42
N ARG A 186 -7.71 -5.68 -3.68
CA ARG A 186 -8.14 -7.01 -4.11
C ARG A 186 -7.40 -8.09 -3.34
N ARG A 187 -6.07 -8.00 -3.22
CA ARG A 187 -5.25 -8.94 -2.43
C ARG A 187 -5.74 -9.00 -0.97
N THR A 188 -5.88 -7.87 -0.30
CA THR A 188 -6.37 -7.81 1.08
C THR A 188 -7.76 -8.43 1.23
N THR A 189 -8.67 -8.15 0.28
CA THR A 189 -10.04 -8.70 0.33
C THR A 189 -10.04 -10.22 0.10
N THR A 190 -9.20 -10.71 -0.81
CA THR A 190 -9.03 -12.15 -1.04
C THR A 190 -8.47 -12.85 0.19
N LEU A 191 -7.41 -12.30 0.80
CA LEU A 191 -6.83 -12.83 2.04
C LEU A 191 -7.85 -12.86 3.18
N LYS A 192 -8.61 -11.77 3.37
CA LYS A 192 -9.70 -11.73 4.37
C LYS A 192 -10.70 -12.85 4.16
N ARG A 193 -11.12 -13.11 2.91
CA ARG A 193 -12.05 -14.20 2.59
C ARG A 193 -11.45 -15.58 2.86
N LYS A 194 -10.18 -15.79 2.52
CA LYS A 194 -9.47 -17.04 2.81
C LYS A 194 -9.36 -17.28 4.31
N ILE A 195 -8.95 -16.27 5.08
CA ILE A 195 -8.90 -16.35 6.54
C ILE A 195 -10.30 -16.65 7.10
N GLN A 196 -11.33 -15.91 6.67
CA GLN A 196 -12.69 -16.10 7.17
C GLN A 196 -13.24 -17.51 6.88
N ARG A 197 -12.88 -18.10 5.74
CA ARG A 197 -13.38 -19.42 5.35
C ARG A 197 -12.58 -20.57 5.94
N HIS A 198 -11.25 -20.43 6.00
CA HIS A 198 -10.35 -21.55 6.29
C HIS A 198 -9.65 -21.43 7.63
N LEU A 199 -9.61 -20.26 8.27
CA LEU A 199 -8.87 -20.02 9.52
C LEU A 199 -9.70 -19.35 10.62
N ALA A 200 -10.91 -18.88 10.31
CA ALA A 200 -11.86 -18.38 11.31
C ALA A 200 -12.74 -19.53 11.76
N ASP A 201 -12.24 -20.31 12.71
CA ASP A 201 -13.05 -21.20 13.52
C ASP A 201 -13.29 -20.56 14.89
N GLU A 202 -14.49 -20.76 15.43
CA GLU A 202 -14.90 -20.33 16.77
C GLU A 202 -14.60 -21.40 17.85
N GLY A 203 -14.03 -22.54 17.44
CA GLY A 203 -13.48 -23.54 18.36
C GLY A 203 -12.40 -22.96 19.26
N TRP A 204 -12.36 -23.42 20.51
CA TRP A 204 -11.26 -23.14 21.43
C TRP A 204 -10.16 -24.19 21.23
N PRO A 205 -8.87 -23.82 21.12
CA PRO A 205 -8.31 -22.47 21.28
C PRO A 205 -8.32 -21.62 20.00
N GLY A 206 -8.54 -22.22 18.84
CA GLY A 206 -8.64 -21.59 17.52
C GLY A 206 -8.43 -22.65 16.44
N LYS A 207 -8.29 -22.23 15.18
CA LYS A 207 -7.99 -23.18 14.09
C LYS A 207 -6.48 -23.37 13.93
N PRO A 208 -5.93 -24.59 14.01
CA PRO A 208 -4.50 -24.80 13.79
C PRO A 208 -4.12 -24.48 12.34
N PHE A 209 -2.93 -23.89 12.16
CA PHE A 209 -2.34 -23.60 10.86
C PHE A 209 -0.81 -23.56 10.96
N ILE A 210 -0.12 -23.73 9.83
CA ILE A 210 1.34 -23.56 9.76
C ILE A 210 1.65 -22.15 9.29
N LEU A 211 2.47 -21.42 10.05
CA LEU A 211 3.12 -20.22 9.55
C LEU A 211 4.47 -20.62 8.96
N ARG A 212 4.79 -20.18 7.75
CA ARG A 212 6.04 -20.54 7.07
C ARG A 212 6.64 -19.38 6.29
N ASP A 213 7.96 -19.21 6.38
CA ASP A 213 8.71 -18.40 5.42
C ASP A 213 8.96 -19.24 4.14
N PRO A 214 8.63 -18.72 2.95
CA PRO A 214 8.82 -19.47 1.70
C PRO A 214 10.29 -19.74 1.36
N SER A 215 11.25 -19.02 1.97
CA SER A 215 12.68 -19.25 1.77
C SER A 215 13.23 -20.44 2.57
N ASP A 216 12.47 -20.97 3.54
CA ASP A 216 12.90 -22.11 4.34
C ASP A 216 12.58 -23.43 3.62
N ALA A 217 13.61 -23.96 2.97
CA ALA A 217 13.59 -25.23 2.25
C ALA A 217 13.70 -26.45 3.17
N ARG A 218 13.92 -26.28 4.49
CA ARG A 218 14.11 -27.40 5.42
C ARG A 218 12.80 -28.09 5.78
N TYR A 219 11.67 -27.38 5.72
CA TYR A 219 10.37 -27.98 5.98
C TYR A 219 10.17 -29.25 5.14
N PRO A 220 9.71 -30.38 5.74
CA PRO A 220 9.24 -30.51 7.12
C PRO A 220 10.33 -30.93 8.15
N ASP A 221 11.60 -31.05 7.79
CA ASP A 221 12.64 -31.54 8.69
C ASP A 221 13.23 -30.43 9.59
N PRO A 222 13.11 -30.52 10.92
CA PRO A 222 13.74 -29.56 11.84
C PRO A 222 15.26 -29.77 12.02
N GLY A 223 15.89 -30.64 11.23
CA GLY A 223 17.32 -30.91 11.27
C GLY A 223 17.73 -31.74 12.49
N GLY A 224 16.87 -32.69 12.89
CA GLY A 224 17.12 -33.60 14.02
C GLY A 224 17.02 -32.98 15.41
N LYS A 225 16.57 -31.73 15.54
CA LYS A 225 16.27 -31.06 16.82
C LYS A 225 14.76 -31.01 17.07
N PRO A 226 14.31 -30.97 18.33
CA PRO A 226 12.93 -30.62 18.63
C PRO A 226 12.58 -29.25 18.02
N LEU A 227 11.36 -29.10 17.49
CA LEU A 227 10.91 -27.86 16.83
C LEU A 227 11.03 -26.63 17.74
N ALA A 228 10.84 -26.82 19.05
CA ALA A 228 11.01 -25.80 20.08
C ALA A 228 12.44 -25.23 20.14
N ASP A 229 13.45 -26.06 19.88
CA ASP A 229 14.87 -25.72 19.94
C ASP A 229 15.49 -25.47 18.54
N SER A 230 14.70 -25.61 17.47
CA SER A 230 15.15 -25.41 16.10
C SER A 230 15.06 -23.94 15.70
N ASP A 231 15.91 -23.53 14.76
CA ASP A 231 15.89 -22.23 14.09
C ASP A 231 15.05 -22.27 12.79
N CYS A 232 14.06 -23.16 12.72
CA CYS A 232 13.15 -23.26 11.59
C CYS A 232 12.29 -21.99 11.47
N LEU A 233 12.11 -21.52 10.23
CA LEU A 233 11.25 -20.40 9.89
C LEU A 233 9.83 -20.88 9.58
N TRP A 234 9.41 -21.93 10.26
CA TRP A 234 8.07 -22.48 10.18
C TRP A 234 7.66 -23.07 11.53
N ARG A 235 6.38 -22.90 11.88
CA ARG A 235 5.81 -23.43 13.13
C ARG A 235 4.28 -23.46 13.05
N SER A 236 3.66 -24.39 13.78
CA SER A 236 2.21 -24.44 13.94
C SER A 236 1.73 -23.42 14.98
N TRP A 237 0.60 -22.79 14.71
CA TRP A 237 -0.05 -21.79 15.56
C TRP A 237 -1.57 -21.95 15.50
N PHE A 238 -2.29 -21.31 16.43
CA PHE A 238 -3.75 -21.18 16.35
C PHE A 238 -4.16 -19.82 15.78
N ALA A 239 -5.03 -19.86 14.77
CA ALA A 239 -5.70 -18.70 14.23
C ALA A 239 -6.94 -18.37 15.09
N LYS A 240 -7.05 -17.10 15.49
CA LYS A 240 -8.26 -16.51 16.11
C LYS A 240 -9.10 -15.75 15.08
N GLY A 241 -8.94 -16.08 13.80
CA GLY A 241 -9.69 -15.51 12.68
C GLY A 241 -9.26 -14.09 12.26
N VAL A 242 -10.17 -13.41 11.56
CA VAL A 242 -9.92 -12.12 10.90
C VAL A 242 -9.82 -10.98 11.93
N GLY A 243 -8.75 -10.18 11.84
CA GLY A 243 -8.58 -8.91 12.52
C GLY A 243 -8.66 -7.72 11.55
N ILE A 244 -8.77 -6.50 12.10
CA ILE A 244 -8.82 -5.26 11.31
C ILE A 244 -7.56 -5.06 10.46
N HIS A 245 -6.39 -5.40 11.03
CA HIS A 245 -5.07 -5.18 10.43
C HIS A 245 -4.44 -6.46 9.86
N GLY A 246 -5.02 -7.64 10.10
CA GLY A 246 -4.40 -8.89 9.70
C GLY A 246 -5.09 -10.14 10.23
N LEU A 247 -4.42 -11.28 10.12
CA LEU A 247 -4.79 -12.53 10.78
C LEU A 247 -4.44 -12.43 12.29
N ARG A 248 -5.38 -12.79 13.18
CA ARG A 248 -5.11 -12.88 14.62
C ARG A 248 -4.52 -14.25 14.95
N VAL A 249 -3.42 -14.27 15.67
CA VAL A 249 -2.65 -15.48 16.01
C VAL A 249 -2.54 -15.60 17.52
N LEU A 250 -2.87 -16.75 18.09
CA LEU A 250 -2.69 -17.01 19.51
C LEU A 250 -1.21 -17.31 19.78
N LEU A 251 -0.56 -16.43 20.53
CA LEU A 251 0.87 -16.53 20.84
C LEU A 251 1.14 -17.33 22.11
N ARG A 252 0.32 -17.11 23.14
CA ARG A 252 0.37 -17.80 24.44
C ARG A 252 -1.03 -17.90 25.04
N CYS A 253 -1.30 -18.96 25.78
CA CYS A 253 -2.57 -19.17 26.48
C CYS A 253 -2.33 -19.88 27.81
N HIS A 254 -2.62 -19.21 28.92
CA HIS A 254 -2.38 -19.73 30.25
C HIS A 254 -3.69 -19.90 31.02
N HIS A 255 -3.76 -20.95 31.83
CA HIS A 255 -4.80 -21.05 32.85
C HIS A 255 -4.65 -19.90 33.83
N GLY A 256 -5.76 -19.28 34.21
CA GLY A 256 -5.69 -18.14 35.11
C GLY A 256 -6.90 -18.00 36.01
N TYR A 257 -6.70 -17.13 36.99
CA TYR A 257 -7.67 -16.66 37.94
C TYR A 257 -7.97 -15.20 37.64
N VAL A 258 -9.25 -14.84 37.59
CA VAL A 258 -9.68 -13.45 37.49
C VAL A 258 -10.92 -13.23 38.33
N ASN A 259 -10.85 -12.30 39.28
CA ASN A 259 -12.02 -11.83 40.01
C ASN A 259 -12.54 -10.56 39.34
N HIS A 260 -13.71 -10.65 38.71
CA HIS A 260 -14.29 -9.53 37.97
C HIS A 260 -14.73 -8.35 38.85
N GLN A 261 -14.98 -8.59 40.14
CA GLN A 261 -15.42 -7.55 41.09
C GLN A 261 -14.22 -6.75 41.63
N THR A 262 -13.18 -7.45 42.08
CA THR A 262 -12.00 -6.82 42.69
C THR A 262 -10.93 -6.45 41.66
N GLY A 263 -10.96 -7.07 40.48
CA GLY A 263 -9.91 -6.98 39.49
C GLY A 263 -8.64 -7.75 39.84
N ALA A 264 -8.68 -8.60 40.88
CA ALA A 264 -7.58 -9.48 41.24
C ALA A 264 -7.36 -10.54 40.16
N TRP A 265 -6.11 -10.82 39.79
CA TRP A 265 -5.81 -11.81 38.77
C TRP A 265 -4.47 -12.52 38.98
N ASP A 266 -4.36 -13.73 38.46
CA ASP A 266 -3.12 -14.52 38.44
C ASP A 266 -3.13 -15.53 37.28
N MET A 267 -1.98 -16.08 36.90
CA MET A 267 -1.85 -17.09 35.85
C MET A 267 -0.87 -18.22 36.23
N ALA A 268 -1.14 -19.41 35.73
CA ALA A 268 -0.24 -20.56 35.75
C ALA A 268 0.53 -20.62 34.43
N SER A 269 1.69 -19.97 34.36
CA SER A 269 2.49 -19.84 33.13
C SER A 269 3.32 -21.07 32.78
N ALA A 270 3.47 -22.04 33.68
CA ALA A 270 4.21 -23.27 33.40
C ALA A 270 3.60 -24.11 32.27
N LEU A 271 2.31 -23.90 31.94
CA LEU A 271 1.64 -24.54 30.81
C LEU A 271 1.18 -23.49 29.79
N ASP A 272 1.67 -23.59 28.55
CA ASP A 272 1.21 -22.79 27.43
C ASP A 272 0.34 -23.61 26.47
N ARG A 273 -0.94 -23.25 26.39
CA ARG A 273 -1.95 -23.92 25.55
C ARG A 273 -2.08 -23.31 24.16
N ALA A 274 -1.23 -22.34 23.80
CA ALA A 274 -1.18 -21.79 22.45
C ALA A 274 -0.41 -22.68 21.47
N ILE A 275 0.28 -23.70 21.97
CA ILE A 275 1.01 -24.68 21.17
C ILE A 275 0.01 -25.80 20.81
N PRO A 276 -0.24 -26.09 19.52
CA PRO A 276 -1.15 -27.19 19.10
C PRO A 276 -0.77 -28.54 19.73
N TYR A 277 -1.72 -29.44 19.97
CA TYR A 277 -1.45 -30.74 20.64
C TYR A 277 -0.84 -31.79 19.70
N GLU A 278 -0.31 -32.89 20.27
CA GLU A 278 0.33 -34.04 19.58
C GLU A 278 -0.45 -34.57 18.36
N THR A 279 -1.78 -34.59 18.40
CA THR A 279 -2.61 -35.07 17.28
C THR A 279 -2.69 -34.09 16.10
N GLU A 280 -2.32 -32.82 16.33
CA GLU A 280 -2.27 -31.74 15.34
C GLU A 280 -0.82 -31.29 15.08
N GLN A 281 0.15 -31.94 15.74
CA GLN A 281 1.57 -31.69 15.65
C GLN A 281 2.24 -32.81 14.88
N LEU A 282 2.92 -32.43 13.81
CA LEU A 282 3.86 -33.29 13.10
C LEU A 282 5.07 -33.71 13.95
N TRP A 283 5.35 -32.98 15.05
CA TRP A 283 6.49 -33.22 15.92
C TRP A 283 6.05 -33.14 17.38
N PRO A 284 6.12 -34.25 18.15
CA PRO A 284 5.58 -34.29 19.51
C PRO A 284 6.32 -33.33 20.46
N PRO A 285 5.62 -32.81 21.48
CA PRO A 285 6.19 -31.97 22.53
C PRO A 285 7.11 -32.80 23.45
N ARG A 286 7.74 -32.14 24.43
CA ARG A 286 8.59 -32.84 25.40
C ARG A 286 7.71 -33.57 26.42
N GLN A 287 8.12 -34.76 26.85
CA GLN A 287 7.41 -35.57 27.86
C GLN A 287 7.10 -34.80 29.17
N ARG A 288 7.92 -33.82 29.53
CA ARG A 288 7.74 -32.94 30.70
C ARG A 288 6.49 -32.06 30.61
N ASP A 289 6.04 -31.74 29.41
CA ASP A 289 4.91 -30.85 29.16
C ASP A 289 3.57 -31.55 29.50
N ALA A 290 3.53 -32.89 29.41
CA ALA A 290 2.33 -33.69 29.70
C ALA A 290 2.04 -33.81 31.21
N GLU A 291 3.07 -34.05 32.03
CA GLU A 291 2.94 -34.17 33.50
C GLU A 291 2.57 -32.83 34.13
N ALA A 292 3.26 -31.75 33.74
CA ALA A 292 2.93 -30.39 34.18
C ALA A 292 1.51 -29.97 33.77
N SER A 293 0.99 -30.51 32.66
CA SER A 293 -0.38 -30.20 32.23
C SER A 293 -1.44 -30.76 33.19
N ALA A 294 -1.26 -31.96 33.73
CA ALA A 294 -2.24 -32.57 34.63
C ALA A 294 -2.34 -31.79 35.95
N ASP A 295 -1.20 -31.46 36.56
CA ASP A 295 -1.15 -30.79 37.86
C ASP A 295 -1.73 -29.37 37.80
N VAL A 296 -1.39 -28.60 36.75
CA VAL A 296 -1.95 -27.26 36.51
C VAL A 296 -3.47 -27.32 36.37
N ILE A 297 -3.98 -28.28 35.59
CA ILE A 297 -5.43 -28.44 35.39
C ILE A 297 -6.12 -28.82 36.70
N THR A 298 -5.58 -29.80 37.44
CA THR A 298 -6.14 -30.20 38.74
C THR A 298 -6.19 -29.02 39.70
N ARG A 299 -5.08 -28.27 39.85
CA ARG A 299 -5.04 -27.08 40.71
C ARG A 299 -6.02 -25.99 40.26
N TRP A 300 -6.13 -25.75 38.96
CA TRP A 300 -7.03 -24.75 38.38
C TRP A 300 -8.50 -25.10 38.59
N THR A 301 -8.87 -26.38 38.47
CA THR A 301 -10.27 -26.83 38.68
C THR A 301 -10.77 -26.69 40.11
N GLN A 302 -9.86 -26.54 41.09
CA GLN A 302 -10.19 -26.27 42.49
C GLN A 302 -10.57 -24.80 42.75
N LEU A 303 -10.30 -23.89 41.80
CA LEU A 303 -10.70 -22.49 41.91
C LEU A 303 -12.21 -22.33 41.70
N PRO A 304 -12.85 -21.28 42.27
CA PRO A 304 -14.26 -20.97 42.00
C PRO A 304 -14.50 -20.82 40.49
N ARG A 305 -15.51 -21.53 39.94
CA ARG A 305 -15.78 -21.55 38.49
C ARG A 305 -15.97 -20.17 37.90
N ALA A 306 -16.63 -19.26 38.63
CA ALA A 306 -16.84 -17.88 38.21
C ALA A 306 -15.55 -17.06 38.05
N ASN A 307 -14.44 -17.50 38.63
CA ASN A 307 -13.14 -16.84 38.56
C ASN A 307 -12.12 -17.60 37.70
N GLN A 308 -12.51 -18.73 37.09
CA GLN A 308 -11.67 -19.49 36.17
C GLN A 308 -11.68 -18.82 34.80
N GLY A 309 -10.50 -18.61 34.22
CA GLY A 309 -10.37 -18.11 32.86
C GLY A 309 -9.04 -18.45 32.21
N PHE A 310 -8.88 -18.02 30.98
CA PHE A 310 -7.66 -18.12 30.21
C PHE A 310 -7.10 -16.74 29.94
N LEU A 311 -5.82 -16.54 30.25
CA LEU A 311 -5.09 -15.35 29.83
C LEU A 311 -4.45 -15.63 28.46
N MET A 312 -4.90 -14.91 27.45
CA MET A 312 -4.45 -15.10 26.07
C MET A 312 -3.64 -13.91 25.57
N PHE A 313 -2.57 -14.24 24.86
CA PHE A 313 -1.72 -13.29 24.14
C PHE A 313 -2.00 -13.44 22.66
N VAL A 314 -2.57 -12.41 22.04
CA VAL A 314 -3.03 -12.45 20.64
C VAL A 314 -2.20 -11.49 19.80
N GLY A 315 -1.41 -12.06 18.90
CA GLY A 315 -0.60 -11.34 17.91
C GLY A 315 -1.37 -11.05 16.62
N TRP A 316 -0.86 -10.10 15.83
CA TRP A 316 -1.47 -9.69 14.57
C TRP A 316 -0.50 -9.87 13.41
N LEU A 317 -0.82 -10.77 12.47
CA LEU A 317 -0.07 -10.96 11.24
C LEU A 317 -0.60 -10.02 10.14
N PRO A 318 0.12 -8.95 9.78
CA PRO A 318 -0.40 -7.92 8.88
C PRO A 318 -0.71 -8.48 7.49
N TYR A 319 -1.79 -8.00 6.85
CA TYR A 319 -2.15 -8.46 5.49
C TYR A 319 -1.04 -8.28 4.46
N GLU A 320 -0.22 -7.23 4.62
CA GLU A 320 0.89 -6.93 3.72
C GLU A 320 2.04 -7.94 3.81
N GLU A 321 2.19 -8.58 4.97
CA GLU A 321 3.23 -9.59 5.23
C GLU A 321 2.78 -11.00 4.85
N ILE A 322 1.47 -11.24 4.70
CA ILE A 322 0.94 -12.52 4.22
C ILE A 322 1.08 -12.58 2.70
N LEU A 323 1.97 -13.43 2.22
CA LEU A 323 2.23 -13.63 0.79
C LEU A 323 1.10 -14.42 0.13
N GLU A 324 0.72 -15.55 0.73
CA GLU A 324 -0.33 -16.45 0.24
C GLU A 324 -0.88 -17.29 1.40
N ILE A 325 -2.10 -17.82 1.23
CA ILE A 325 -2.67 -18.82 2.13
C ILE A 325 -3.00 -20.04 1.30
N ASP A 326 -2.32 -21.14 1.59
CA ASP A 326 -2.67 -22.46 1.10
C ASP A 326 -3.72 -23.06 2.04
N GLU A 327 -4.94 -23.21 1.54
CA GLU A 327 -6.07 -23.73 2.30
C GLU A 327 -6.07 -25.26 2.46
N VAL A 328 -5.24 -25.98 1.71
CA VAL A 328 -5.18 -27.45 1.72
C VAL A 328 -4.03 -27.95 2.58
N GLY A 329 -2.87 -27.29 2.47
CA GLY A 329 -1.64 -27.78 3.08
C GLY A 329 -0.97 -28.87 2.22
N ASP A 330 -0.36 -29.85 2.86
CA ASP A 330 0.40 -30.92 2.20
C ASP A 330 0.11 -32.29 2.83
N ASP A 331 0.70 -33.33 2.25
CA ASP A 331 0.63 -34.73 2.70
C ASP A 331 1.34 -34.99 4.04
N VAL A 332 2.05 -33.98 4.55
CA VAL A 332 2.70 -34.04 5.85
C VAL A 332 1.70 -33.52 6.88
N SER A 333 1.35 -32.25 6.83
CA SER A 333 0.61 -31.55 7.89
C SER A 333 -0.91 -31.63 7.78
N GLU A 334 -1.45 -31.70 6.55
CA GLU A 334 -2.88 -31.50 6.26
C GLU A 334 -3.47 -30.19 6.85
N LEU A 335 -2.62 -29.26 7.31
CA LEU A 335 -3.00 -27.99 7.90
C LEU A 335 -2.91 -26.87 6.88
N PRO A 336 -3.83 -25.88 6.90
CA PRO A 336 -3.66 -24.67 6.11
C PRO A 336 -2.31 -24.03 6.40
N THR A 337 -1.60 -23.63 5.34
CA THR A 337 -0.28 -22.99 5.44
C THR A 337 -0.36 -21.52 5.05
N VAL A 338 0.04 -20.66 5.96
CA VAL A 338 0.15 -19.21 5.76
C VAL A 338 1.61 -18.88 5.46
N TYR A 339 1.87 -18.51 4.21
CA TYR A 339 3.17 -18.02 3.80
C TYR A 339 3.30 -16.55 4.16
N ALA A 340 4.30 -16.23 4.98
CA ALA A 340 4.56 -14.86 5.41
C ALA A 340 6.03 -14.49 5.21
N ARG A 341 6.31 -13.20 5.06
CA ARG A 341 7.68 -12.71 4.99
C ARG A 341 8.27 -12.55 6.39
N PHE A 342 9.28 -13.33 6.72
CA PHE A 342 10.01 -13.16 7.97
C PHE A 342 11.06 -12.07 7.76
N ARG A 343 11.35 -11.33 8.84
CA ARG A 343 12.39 -10.31 8.84
C ARG A 343 13.44 -10.73 9.85
N ASN A 344 14.69 -10.91 9.40
CA ASN A 344 15.79 -11.38 10.24
C ASN A 344 15.44 -12.69 11.00
N GLY A 345 14.82 -13.64 10.30
CA GLY A 345 14.40 -14.92 10.89
C GLY A 345 13.23 -14.85 11.88
N THR A 346 12.58 -13.68 12.00
CA THR A 346 11.52 -13.45 12.98
C THR A 346 10.16 -13.26 12.28
N PRO A 347 9.07 -13.89 12.75
CA PRO A 347 7.75 -13.71 12.18
C PRO A 347 7.21 -12.30 12.44
N PRO A 348 6.48 -11.68 11.49
CA PRO A 348 6.14 -10.25 11.54
C PRO A 348 5.06 -9.89 12.57
N PHE A 349 4.33 -10.86 13.13
CA PHE A 349 3.26 -10.60 14.10
C PHE A 349 3.73 -10.34 15.53
N LEU A 350 5.02 -10.50 15.83
CA LEU A 350 5.57 -10.26 17.17
C LEU A 350 5.63 -8.77 17.55
N MET A 351 5.25 -7.87 16.63
CA MET A 351 5.29 -6.42 16.84
C MET A 351 4.07 -5.85 17.57
N HIS A 352 2.92 -6.55 17.56
CA HIS A 352 1.70 -6.08 18.20
C HIS A 352 0.96 -7.25 18.86
N CYS A 353 0.79 -7.18 20.17
CA CYS A 353 0.16 -8.22 20.98
C CYS A 353 -0.90 -7.60 21.90
N ASP A 354 -2.13 -8.09 21.79
CA ASP A 354 -3.18 -7.83 22.76
C ASP A 354 -3.16 -8.90 23.85
N ILE A 355 -3.53 -8.50 25.07
CA ILE A 355 -3.67 -9.42 26.20
C ILE A 355 -5.12 -9.37 26.65
N VAL A 356 -5.78 -10.52 26.64
CA VAL A 356 -7.21 -10.63 26.92
C VAL A 356 -7.51 -11.80 27.84
N TRP A 357 -8.56 -11.66 28.64
CA TRP A 357 -9.14 -12.74 29.44
C TRP A 357 -10.31 -13.37 28.69
N GLU A 358 -10.36 -14.68 28.61
CA GLU A 358 -11.55 -15.44 28.20
C GLU A 358 -12.04 -16.24 29.41
N ALA A 359 -13.26 -15.96 29.88
CA ALA A 359 -13.82 -16.65 31.05
C ALA A 359 -14.18 -18.10 30.70
N SER A 360 -13.95 -19.02 31.64
CA SER A 360 -14.28 -20.43 31.45
C SER A 360 -15.77 -20.61 31.18
N GLY A 361 -16.13 -21.20 30.04
CA GLY A 361 -17.53 -21.40 29.62
C GLY A 361 -18.19 -20.21 28.90
N TYR A 362 -17.52 -19.07 28.75
CA TYR A 362 -18.03 -17.91 28.01
C TYR A 362 -17.07 -17.49 26.88
N ARG A 363 -17.58 -17.38 25.65
CA ARG A 363 -16.80 -16.90 24.48
C ARG A 363 -16.52 -15.39 24.47
N GLN A 364 -16.83 -14.66 25.55
CA GLN A 364 -16.56 -13.23 25.63
C GLN A 364 -15.17 -12.98 26.20
N THR A 365 -14.38 -12.20 25.45
CA THR A 365 -13.08 -11.73 25.91
C THR A 365 -13.20 -10.37 26.60
N THR A 366 -12.50 -10.19 27.72
CA THR A 366 -12.36 -8.89 28.39
C THR A 366 -10.92 -8.40 28.32
N PRO A 367 -10.67 -7.08 28.19
CA PRO A 367 -9.31 -6.56 28.21
C PRO A 367 -8.61 -6.87 29.54
N TRP A 368 -7.35 -7.31 29.47
CA TRP A 368 -6.53 -7.52 30.67
C TRP A 368 -6.16 -6.20 31.36
N ARG A 369 -6.07 -6.23 32.69
CA ARG A 369 -5.69 -5.09 33.53
C ARG A 369 -4.30 -5.29 34.09
N ARG A 370 -3.42 -4.30 33.92
CA ARG A 370 -2.03 -4.35 34.42
C ARG A 370 -1.89 -4.43 35.94
N LYS A 371 -2.85 -3.87 36.68
CA LYS A 371 -2.87 -3.84 38.14
C LYS A 371 -3.73 -4.98 38.68
N GLY A 372 -3.52 -5.34 39.95
CA GLY A 372 -4.32 -6.36 40.63
C GLY A 372 -3.74 -7.77 40.55
N HIS A 373 -2.48 -7.92 40.15
CA HIS A 373 -1.82 -9.23 40.22
C HIS A 373 -1.78 -9.72 41.68
N VAL A 374 -2.20 -10.96 41.90
CA VAL A 374 -2.09 -11.68 43.17
C VAL A 374 -1.29 -12.97 42.96
N ARG A 375 -0.68 -13.54 44.00
CA ARG A 375 0.12 -14.77 43.88
C ARG A 375 -0.65 -15.98 44.41
N LEU A 376 -1.59 -16.47 43.61
CA LEU A 376 -2.45 -17.61 43.91
C LEU A 376 -1.84 -18.95 43.50
N PHE A 377 -1.18 -19.00 42.33
CA PHE A 377 -0.49 -20.20 41.85
C PHE A 377 0.91 -20.33 42.47
N GLU A 378 1.21 -21.55 42.91
CA GLU A 378 2.45 -21.98 43.51
C GLU A 378 3.63 -21.90 42.51
N PRO A 379 4.90 -21.78 43.00
CA PRO A 379 6.05 -21.62 42.11
C PRO A 379 6.23 -22.72 41.05
N GLU A 380 5.79 -23.94 41.34
CA GLU A 380 5.83 -25.07 40.40
C GLU A 380 4.92 -24.90 39.17
N PHE A 381 3.92 -24.01 39.26
CA PHE A 381 3.02 -23.68 38.15
C PHE A 381 3.45 -22.43 37.37
N ARG A 382 4.70 -21.97 37.57
CA ARG A 382 5.23 -20.75 36.96
C ARG A 382 6.49 -21.01 36.12
N ASP A 383 6.53 -20.34 34.98
CA ASP A 383 7.72 -20.10 34.17
C ASP A 383 8.30 -18.72 34.54
N GLU A 384 9.05 -18.64 35.65
CA GLU A 384 9.62 -17.37 36.12
C GLU A 384 10.63 -16.75 35.13
N ASP A 385 11.27 -17.59 34.31
CA ASP A 385 12.22 -17.15 33.27
C ASP A 385 11.52 -16.34 32.18
N TRP A 386 10.25 -16.63 31.91
CA TRP A 386 9.41 -15.84 31.01
C TRP A 386 8.62 -14.74 31.73
N GLU A 387 8.02 -15.03 32.90
CA GLU A 387 7.13 -14.10 33.60
C GLU A 387 7.83 -12.79 33.99
N ARG A 388 9.04 -12.87 34.55
CA ARG A 388 9.74 -11.68 35.07
C ARG A 388 10.12 -10.70 33.95
N PRO A 389 10.82 -11.12 32.87
CA PRO A 389 11.13 -10.20 31.77
C PRO A 389 9.88 -9.66 31.07
N TRP A 390 8.82 -10.47 30.97
CA TRP A 390 7.55 -10.01 30.42
C TRP A 390 6.89 -8.94 31.29
N ALA A 391 6.82 -9.17 32.60
CA ALA A 391 6.23 -8.24 33.57
C ALA A 391 6.98 -6.91 33.60
N GLU A 392 8.31 -6.95 33.61
CA GLU A 392 9.17 -5.76 33.54
C GLU A 392 8.89 -4.95 32.26
N ARG A 393 8.90 -5.61 31.10
CA ARG A 393 8.64 -4.97 29.80
C ARG A 393 7.26 -4.32 29.72
N ASN A 394 6.28 -4.87 30.42
CA ASN A 394 4.89 -4.38 30.41
C ASN A 394 4.52 -3.55 31.64
N SER A 395 5.51 -3.25 32.51
CA SER A 395 5.33 -2.51 33.77
C SER A 395 4.23 -3.11 34.66
N VAL A 396 4.28 -4.43 34.82
CA VAL A 396 3.37 -5.20 35.68
C VAL A 396 4.03 -5.41 37.04
N GLY A 397 3.36 -4.98 38.11
CA GLY A 397 3.79 -5.28 39.47
C GLY A 397 3.33 -6.67 39.87
N LEU A 398 4.20 -7.67 39.74
CA LEU A 398 3.92 -9.03 40.24
C LEU A 398 3.94 -9.03 41.77
N SER A 399 2.86 -9.50 42.38
CA SER A 399 2.80 -9.72 43.84
C SER A 399 3.72 -10.88 44.22
N GLU A 400 4.51 -10.71 45.26
CA GLU A 400 5.30 -11.79 45.86
C GLU A 400 4.56 -12.49 47.01
N ILE A 401 3.51 -11.85 47.54
CA ILE A 401 2.76 -12.33 48.70
C ILE A 401 1.75 -13.39 48.25
N PRO A 402 1.78 -14.61 48.84
CA PRO A 402 0.78 -15.65 48.59
C PRO A 402 -0.63 -15.14 48.86
N TYR A 403 -1.54 -15.41 47.94
CA TYR A 403 -2.92 -14.96 48.01
C TYR A 403 -3.84 -16.09 48.48
N ALA A 404 -4.42 -15.91 49.66
CA ALA A 404 -5.51 -16.76 50.12
C ALA A 404 -6.79 -16.35 49.37
N LEU A 405 -7.50 -17.32 48.82
CA LEU A 405 -8.84 -17.08 48.27
C LEU A 405 -9.72 -16.50 49.38
N PRO A 406 -10.52 -15.46 49.10
CA PRO A 406 -11.56 -15.03 50.03
C PRO A 406 -12.44 -16.24 50.38
N GLU A 407 -12.79 -16.43 51.65
CA GLU A 407 -13.80 -17.42 52.04
C GLU A 407 -15.04 -17.18 51.18
N ALA A 408 -15.45 -18.19 50.41
CA ALA A 408 -16.45 -18.03 49.37
C ALA A 408 -17.76 -17.50 49.95
N ASP A 409 -18.31 -16.44 49.35
CA ASP A 409 -19.76 -16.34 49.21
C ASP A 409 -20.19 -17.63 48.50
N ALA A 410 -20.94 -18.46 49.22
CA ALA A 410 -21.42 -19.75 48.75
C ALA A 410 -22.04 -19.62 47.34
N ASP A 411 -21.65 -20.52 46.44
CA ASP A 411 -22.30 -20.69 45.12
C ASP A 411 -23.83 -20.64 45.30
N PRO A 412 -24.57 -19.69 44.68
CA PRO A 412 -26.00 -19.87 44.55
C PRO A 412 -26.21 -21.01 43.54
N ALA A 413 -26.80 -22.09 44.06
CA ALA A 413 -27.11 -23.34 43.35
C ALA A 413 -27.86 -23.16 42.01
#